data_AF-A0A1V1RIA7-F1
#
_entry.id   AF-A0A1V1RIA7-F1
#
_cell.length_a   1.000
_cell.length_b   1.000
_cell.length_c   1.000
_cell.angle_alpha   90.00
_cell.angle_beta   90.00
_cell.angle_gamma   90.00
#
_symmetry.space_group_name_H-M   'P 1'
#
loop_
_entity.id
_entity.type
_entity.pdbx_description
1 polymer ?
#
loop_
_entity_poly.entity_id
_entity_poly.type
_entity_poly.pdbx_seq_one_letter_code
_entity_poly.pdbx_strand_id
1 'polypeptide(L)'
;MRIATSAMSPWSWSCGCSSRGRTRTESTCKTTLRVSAPEGNSGKEPRRGVGLESAMTLRIERGARGPAVEDVQKRLAKLGYDLGPSGVDGVFLGATLEALRAFQREHGLVDDGVVGPKTWAALVDATFSLGDRILYLRYPFLHGADVAALQTALNVLGFPCGEIDGIFGPSTEQAVREFQFNVGLPADGVAGDETLRAIQRLRHAWQGRDPAVPTELRRASVAAASAMTGRAVRFEWRDRSLRAVCERAANLVQAITEGARATAAEPEDPDEGFDAIVALAAAAGDDKGLPVARLDLSDAARSASRLTMALASASHRPARVIALADEPRNEEEMQRLAVLVVDALAAAFGRADRPVV
;
A
#
# COMPACT_ATOMS: atom_id res chain seq x y z
N MET A 1 57.18 -15.81 -39.30
CA MET A 1 56.85 -15.04 -40.53
C MET A 1 55.38 -14.64 -40.44
N ARG A 2 54.95 -13.35 -40.48
CA ARG A 2 55.07 -12.33 -41.55
C ARG A 2 54.40 -12.82 -42.85
N ILE A 3 53.44 -12.15 -43.51
CA ILE A 3 53.04 -10.72 -43.60
C ILE A 3 51.53 -10.64 -44.03
N ALA A 4 50.66 -9.91 -43.29
CA ALA A 4 49.92 -8.67 -43.70
C ALA A 4 48.72 -8.87 -44.67
N THR A 5 47.76 -7.96 -44.92
CA THR A 5 47.49 -6.53 -44.59
C THR A 5 45.93 -6.32 -44.68
N SER A 6 45.22 -5.23 -44.36
CA SER A 6 45.50 -3.86 -43.86
C SER A 6 44.22 -3.20 -43.30
N ALA A 7 44.37 -2.09 -42.53
CA ALA A 7 43.58 -0.83 -42.51
C ALA A 7 42.02 -0.81 -42.40
N MET A 8 41.36 0.16 -41.75
CA MET A 8 41.79 1.47 -41.23
C MET A 8 40.83 1.98 -40.11
N SER A 9 41.35 2.71 -39.12
CA SER A 9 40.59 3.61 -38.20
C SER A 9 40.65 5.05 -38.72
N PRO A 10 39.79 5.99 -38.26
CA PRO A 10 40.09 6.88 -37.11
C PRO A 10 38.85 7.23 -36.24
N TRP A 11 38.88 7.88 -35.07
CA TRP A 11 39.96 8.44 -34.21
C TRP A 11 39.56 8.27 -32.73
N SER A 12 40.55 8.15 -31.85
CA SER A 12 40.43 8.51 -30.43
C SER A 12 40.95 9.94 -30.21
N TRP A 13 40.62 10.56 -29.07
CA TRP A 13 41.61 11.32 -28.29
C TRP A 13 41.17 11.45 -26.84
N SER A 14 42.15 11.34 -25.95
CA SER A 14 42.04 11.65 -24.52
C SER A 14 43.13 12.68 -24.21
N CYS A 15 42.84 13.63 -23.34
CA CYS A 15 43.90 14.48 -22.79
C CYS A 15 43.50 14.91 -21.37
N GLY A 16 44.46 14.88 -20.45
CA GLY A 16 44.27 15.35 -19.08
C GLY A 16 45.52 16.08 -18.63
N CYS A 17 45.34 17.19 -17.91
CA CYS A 17 46.36 17.75 -17.03
C CYS A 17 45.72 18.70 -15.99
N SER A 18 46.52 19.20 -15.04
CA SER A 18 46.05 19.45 -13.67
C SER A 18 46.15 20.89 -13.15
N SER A 19 45.35 21.12 -12.09
CA SER A 19 45.73 21.85 -10.86
C SER A 19 45.35 23.33 -10.65
N ARG A 20 45.08 23.62 -9.35
CA ARG A 20 45.12 24.91 -8.60
C ARG A 20 44.04 25.95 -8.92
N GLY A 21 43.05 26.01 -8.03
CA GLY A 21 41.91 26.91 -8.13
C GLY A 21 42.11 28.35 -7.64
N ARG A 22 41.02 29.13 -7.77
CA ARG A 22 40.67 30.19 -6.81
C ARG A 22 39.16 30.52 -6.87
N THR A 23 38.56 30.62 -5.68
CA THR A 23 37.38 31.39 -5.23
C THR A 23 36.45 32.14 -6.21
N ARG A 24 35.13 32.02 -5.96
CA ARG A 24 34.03 33.04 -6.10
C ARG A 24 33.77 33.57 -7.54
N THR A 25 32.56 33.59 -8.08
CA THR A 25 31.30 34.19 -7.55
C THR A 25 30.06 33.57 -8.22
N GLU A 26 28.88 33.76 -7.61
CA GLU A 26 27.58 33.48 -8.23
C GLU A 26 27.35 34.34 -9.49
N SER A 27 26.78 33.74 -10.54
CA SER A 27 26.29 34.45 -11.73
C SER A 27 25.04 33.77 -12.28
N THR A 28 23.87 34.32 -11.99
CA THR A 28 22.58 33.88 -12.52
C THR A 28 22.52 34.06 -14.05
N CYS A 29 22.53 32.96 -14.80
CA CYS A 29 22.47 33.02 -16.26
C CYS A 29 21.04 32.77 -16.79
N LYS A 30 20.21 33.83 -16.81
CA LYS A 30 18.99 33.87 -17.61
C LYS A 30 19.38 33.94 -19.10
N THR A 31 19.38 32.82 -19.81
CA THR A 31 19.59 32.80 -21.27
C THR A 31 18.25 32.87 -22.00
N THR A 32 17.87 34.08 -22.40
CA THR A 32 16.71 34.33 -23.26
C THR A 32 17.04 33.98 -24.70
N LEU A 33 16.64 32.81 -25.18
CA LEU A 33 16.84 32.40 -26.57
C LEU A 33 15.61 32.78 -27.41
N ARG A 34 15.68 33.94 -28.08
CA ARG A 34 14.76 34.29 -29.17
C ARG A 34 15.06 33.39 -30.37
N VAL A 35 14.05 32.72 -30.91
CA VAL A 35 14.10 32.08 -32.22
C VAL A 35 13.11 32.79 -33.13
N SER A 36 13.62 33.35 -34.23
CA SER A 36 12.81 34.01 -35.26
C SER A 36 12.11 32.96 -36.13
N ALA A 37 10.86 33.22 -36.51
CA ALA A 37 10.09 32.34 -37.38
C ALA A 37 10.48 32.52 -38.86
N PRO A 38 10.41 31.44 -39.67
CA PRO A 38 10.15 31.53 -41.11
C PRO A 38 8.64 31.36 -41.40
N GLU A 39 8.11 32.18 -42.29
CA GLU A 39 6.70 32.13 -42.70
C GLU A 39 6.43 31.06 -43.77
N GLY A 40 5.28 30.40 -43.66
CA GLY A 40 4.48 29.96 -44.82
C GLY A 40 4.98 28.81 -45.68
N ASN A 41 4.46 27.60 -45.42
CA ASN A 41 3.70 26.93 -46.48
C ASN A 41 2.47 26.18 -45.93
N SER A 42 1.45 26.13 -46.75
CA SER A 42 0.08 25.68 -46.49
C SER A 42 -0.09 24.16 -46.36
N GLY A 43 -1.19 23.75 -45.72
CA GLY A 43 -1.90 22.52 -46.12
C GLY A 43 -1.86 21.32 -45.18
N LYS A 44 -2.48 21.42 -44.00
CA LYS A 44 -3.46 20.46 -43.42
C LYS A 44 -3.57 20.66 -41.90
N GLU A 45 -4.61 21.39 -41.52
CA GLU A 45 -5.09 21.50 -40.15
C GLU A 45 -5.45 20.09 -39.61
N PRO A 46 -4.82 19.60 -38.52
CA PRO A 46 -5.22 18.34 -37.91
C PRO A 46 -6.61 18.55 -37.28
N ARG A 47 -7.63 17.97 -37.89
CA ARG A 47 -9.02 18.18 -37.47
C ARG A 47 -9.21 17.67 -36.05
N ARG A 48 -9.42 18.64 -35.14
CA ARG A 48 -10.27 18.66 -33.94
C ARG A 48 -10.32 17.38 -33.11
N GLY A 49 -9.99 17.53 -31.83
CA GLY A 49 -9.97 16.44 -30.86
C GLY A 49 -11.22 15.56 -30.90
N VAL A 50 -10.99 14.26 -30.70
CA VAL A 50 -12.05 13.29 -30.40
C VAL A 50 -12.64 13.68 -29.05
N GLY A 51 -13.67 14.54 -29.10
CA GLY A 51 -14.37 15.01 -27.91
C GLY A 51 -15.01 13.85 -27.16
N LEU A 52 -15.09 13.99 -25.84
CA LEU A 52 -15.68 13.01 -24.92
C LEU A 52 -17.21 12.77 -25.14
N GLU A 53 -17.79 13.32 -26.20
CA GLU A 53 -19.23 13.25 -26.50
C GLU A 53 -19.67 11.96 -27.21
N SER A 54 -18.76 11.18 -27.83
CA SER A 54 -19.11 9.85 -28.36
C SER A 54 -19.27 8.77 -27.28
N ALA A 55 -19.06 9.09 -26.00
CA ALA A 55 -19.16 8.13 -24.90
C ALA A 55 -20.61 7.71 -24.55
N MET A 56 -21.63 8.44 -24.98
CA MET A 56 -23.03 8.18 -24.60
C MET A 56 -23.79 7.18 -25.50
N THR A 57 -23.21 6.70 -26.60
CA THR A 57 -23.88 5.80 -27.56
C THR A 57 -23.07 4.56 -27.98
N LEU A 58 -22.04 4.19 -27.21
CA LEU A 58 -21.34 2.93 -27.40
C LEU A 58 -22.15 1.77 -26.78
N ARG A 59 -23.20 1.35 -27.51
CA ARG A 59 -24.04 0.18 -27.22
C ARG A 59 -23.88 -0.82 -28.37
N ILE A 60 -23.09 -1.87 -28.14
CA ILE A 60 -22.85 -2.92 -29.15
C ILE A 60 -23.80 -4.08 -28.86
N GLU A 61 -24.62 -4.44 -29.85
CA GLU A 61 -25.62 -5.50 -29.74
C GLU A 61 -25.39 -6.60 -30.79
N ARG A 62 -26.09 -7.72 -30.63
CA ARG A 62 -26.05 -8.88 -31.55
C ARG A 62 -26.18 -8.43 -33.01
N GLY A 63 -25.19 -8.79 -33.83
CA GLY A 63 -25.14 -8.47 -35.26
C GLY A 63 -24.41 -7.17 -35.61
N ALA A 64 -23.99 -6.38 -34.63
CA ALA A 64 -23.10 -5.23 -34.84
C ALA A 64 -21.79 -5.66 -35.51
N ARG A 65 -21.14 -4.74 -36.24
CA ARG A 65 -19.88 -4.97 -36.95
C ARG A 65 -18.95 -3.77 -36.90
N GLY A 66 -17.65 -4.03 -37.05
CA GLY A 66 -16.61 -3.01 -37.24
C GLY A 66 -15.62 -2.88 -36.07
N PRO A 67 -14.76 -1.85 -36.07
CA PRO A 67 -13.59 -1.77 -35.17
C PRO A 67 -13.93 -1.88 -33.68
N ALA A 68 -15.05 -1.30 -33.25
CA ALA A 68 -15.48 -1.40 -31.85
C ALA A 68 -15.82 -2.84 -31.41
N VAL A 69 -16.28 -3.69 -32.35
CA VAL A 69 -16.51 -5.12 -32.10
C VAL A 69 -15.19 -5.86 -32.01
N GLU A 70 -14.23 -5.55 -32.89
CA GLU A 70 -12.90 -6.13 -32.82
C GLU A 70 -12.23 -5.83 -31.47
N ASP A 71 -12.41 -4.63 -30.92
CA ASP A 71 -11.81 -4.26 -29.64
C ASP A 71 -12.47 -4.99 -28.45
N VAL A 72 -13.78 -5.26 -28.50
CA VAL A 72 -14.44 -6.17 -27.55
C VAL A 72 -13.88 -7.59 -27.68
N GLN A 73 -13.74 -8.10 -28.90
CA GLN A 73 -13.17 -9.43 -29.17
C GLN A 73 -11.72 -9.54 -28.69
N LYS A 74 -10.86 -8.57 -29.00
CA LYS A 74 -9.45 -8.52 -28.53
C LYS A 74 -9.36 -8.55 -27.00
N ARG A 75 -10.28 -7.88 -26.29
CA ARG A 75 -10.34 -7.90 -24.81
C ARG A 75 -10.82 -9.24 -24.28
N LEU A 76 -11.92 -9.78 -24.78
CA LEU A 76 -12.42 -11.12 -24.42
C LEU A 76 -11.36 -12.21 -24.67
N ALA A 77 -10.61 -12.13 -25.78
CA ALA A 77 -9.50 -13.02 -26.06
C ALA A 77 -8.32 -12.84 -25.09
N LYS A 78 -7.92 -11.60 -24.73
CA LYS A 78 -6.88 -11.36 -23.70
C LYS A 78 -7.30 -11.89 -22.32
N LEU A 79 -8.61 -11.90 -22.03
CA LEU A 79 -9.19 -12.48 -20.81
C LEU A 79 -9.35 -14.02 -20.86
N GLY A 80 -9.11 -14.65 -22.02
CA GLY A 80 -9.15 -16.11 -22.18
C GLY A 80 -10.51 -16.70 -22.57
N TYR A 81 -11.52 -15.88 -22.93
CA TYR A 81 -12.78 -16.40 -23.45
C TYR A 81 -12.63 -16.91 -24.89
N ASP A 82 -13.27 -18.05 -25.18
CA ASP A 82 -13.28 -18.65 -26.50
C ASP A 82 -14.22 -17.88 -27.45
N LEU A 83 -13.65 -17.33 -28.53
CA LEU A 83 -14.39 -16.64 -29.60
C LEU A 83 -14.72 -17.58 -30.78
N GLY A 84 -14.40 -18.87 -30.66
CA GLY A 84 -14.59 -19.87 -31.69
C GLY A 84 -13.65 -19.69 -32.89
N PRO A 85 -13.92 -20.41 -34.00
CA PRO A 85 -13.01 -20.46 -35.15
C PRO A 85 -12.76 -19.12 -35.86
N SER A 86 -13.68 -18.16 -35.72
CA SER A 86 -13.56 -16.82 -36.32
C SER A 86 -12.57 -15.92 -35.59
N GLY A 87 -12.34 -16.12 -34.28
CA GLY A 87 -11.50 -15.26 -33.47
C GLY A 87 -11.96 -13.80 -33.47
N VAL A 88 -11.08 -12.89 -33.88
CA VAL A 88 -11.36 -11.46 -34.02
C VAL A 88 -11.73 -11.14 -35.47
N ASP A 89 -13.01 -11.28 -35.81
CA ASP A 89 -13.55 -11.05 -37.15
C ASP A 89 -14.32 -9.72 -37.30
N GLY A 90 -14.47 -8.96 -36.21
CA GLY A 90 -15.23 -7.72 -36.17
C GLY A 90 -16.74 -7.91 -36.32
N VAL A 91 -17.28 -9.12 -36.06
CA VAL A 91 -18.72 -9.44 -36.17
C VAL A 91 -19.27 -9.96 -34.84
N PHE A 92 -20.23 -9.23 -34.25
CA PHE A 92 -20.72 -9.52 -32.90
C PHE A 92 -21.83 -10.59 -32.91
N LEU A 93 -21.45 -11.84 -33.16
CA LEU A 93 -22.34 -13.00 -33.30
C LEU A 93 -21.74 -14.29 -32.70
N GLY A 94 -22.59 -15.31 -32.55
CA GLY A 94 -22.16 -16.69 -32.23
C GLY A 94 -21.33 -16.77 -30.94
N ALA A 95 -20.14 -17.37 -31.04
CA ALA A 95 -19.24 -17.53 -29.91
C ALA A 95 -18.81 -16.20 -29.25
N THR A 96 -18.72 -15.10 -30.00
CA THR A 96 -18.43 -13.77 -29.40
C THR A 96 -19.56 -13.31 -28.45
N LEU A 97 -20.82 -13.64 -28.77
CA LEU A 97 -21.96 -13.31 -27.91
C LEU A 97 -21.94 -14.17 -26.63
N GLU A 98 -21.70 -15.48 -26.77
CA GLU A 98 -21.63 -16.39 -25.63
C GLU A 98 -20.42 -16.11 -24.72
N ALA A 99 -19.29 -15.70 -25.30
CA ALA A 99 -18.12 -15.18 -24.56
C ALA A 99 -18.46 -13.92 -23.75
N LEU A 100 -19.18 -12.94 -24.34
CA LEU A 100 -19.61 -11.76 -23.59
C LEU A 100 -20.58 -12.14 -22.45
N ARG A 101 -21.52 -13.04 -22.70
CA ARG A 101 -22.47 -13.52 -21.68
C ARG A 101 -21.78 -14.24 -20.52
N ALA A 102 -20.77 -15.06 -20.83
CA ALA A 102 -19.91 -15.68 -19.82
C ALA A 102 -19.21 -14.61 -18.97
N PHE A 103 -18.57 -13.61 -19.60
CA PHE A 103 -17.97 -12.47 -18.92
C PHE A 103 -18.98 -11.69 -18.05
N GLN A 104 -20.17 -11.39 -18.58
CA GLN A 104 -21.22 -10.69 -17.84
C GLN A 104 -21.65 -11.46 -16.58
N ARG A 105 -21.87 -12.78 -16.69
CA ARG A 105 -22.20 -13.63 -15.53
C ARG A 105 -21.08 -13.70 -14.50
N GLU A 106 -19.83 -13.85 -14.94
CA GLU A 106 -18.66 -13.96 -14.07
C GLU A 106 -18.39 -12.68 -13.30
N HIS A 107 -18.59 -11.52 -13.92
CA HIS A 107 -18.41 -10.20 -13.32
C HIS A 107 -19.68 -9.61 -12.69
N GLY A 108 -20.74 -10.40 -12.47
CA GLY A 108 -21.96 -9.96 -11.77
C GLY A 108 -22.77 -8.87 -12.51
N LEU A 109 -22.60 -8.77 -13.83
CA LEU A 109 -23.34 -7.87 -14.70
C LEU A 109 -24.67 -8.49 -15.15
N VAL A 110 -25.50 -7.68 -15.81
CA VAL A 110 -26.71 -8.18 -16.49
C VAL A 110 -26.30 -9.04 -17.68
N ASP A 111 -26.73 -10.30 -17.71
CA ASP A 111 -26.50 -11.25 -18.82
C ASP A 111 -27.47 -10.99 -19.99
N ASP A 112 -27.36 -9.81 -20.59
CA ASP A 112 -28.16 -9.41 -21.76
C ASP A 112 -27.45 -9.67 -23.10
N GLY A 113 -26.13 -9.90 -23.09
CA GLY A 113 -25.31 -9.99 -24.30
C GLY A 113 -25.12 -8.64 -25.00
N VAL A 114 -25.23 -7.52 -24.29
CA VAL A 114 -25.06 -6.15 -24.81
C VAL A 114 -23.85 -5.47 -24.16
N VAL A 115 -22.95 -4.94 -24.98
CA VAL A 115 -21.85 -4.09 -24.49
C VAL A 115 -22.40 -2.68 -24.30
N GLY A 116 -22.98 -2.41 -23.13
CA GLY A 116 -23.26 -1.06 -22.66
C GLY A 116 -22.06 -0.45 -21.90
N PRO A 117 -22.17 0.82 -21.42
CA PRO A 117 -21.07 1.50 -20.74
C PRO A 117 -20.51 0.76 -19.52
N LYS A 118 -21.35 0.07 -18.74
CA LYS A 118 -20.92 -0.76 -17.60
C LYS A 118 -20.13 -1.99 -18.05
N THR A 119 -20.64 -2.72 -19.04
CA THR A 119 -19.96 -3.89 -19.63
C THR A 119 -18.61 -3.50 -20.24
N TRP A 120 -18.57 -2.35 -20.93
CA TRP A 120 -17.33 -1.82 -21.52
C TRP A 120 -16.31 -1.42 -20.43
N ALA A 121 -16.72 -0.71 -19.38
CA ALA A 121 -15.84 -0.37 -18.27
C ALA A 121 -15.27 -1.62 -17.59
N ALA A 122 -16.11 -2.60 -17.27
CA ALA A 122 -15.66 -3.87 -16.68
C ALA A 122 -14.68 -4.63 -17.59
N LEU A 123 -14.94 -4.70 -18.91
CA LEU A 123 -14.01 -5.30 -19.88
C LEU A 123 -12.67 -4.56 -19.87
N VAL A 124 -12.69 -3.23 -19.90
CA VAL A 124 -11.49 -2.39 -19.88
C VAL A 124 -10.67 -2.63 -18.62
N ASP A 125 -11.33 -2.63 -17.46
CA ASP A 125 -10.73 -2.80 -16.14
C ASP A 125 -10.10 -4.18 -15.95
N ALA A 126 -10.80 -5.24 -16.37
CA ALA A 126 -10.29 -6.61 -16.34
C ALA A 126 -9.10 -6.81 -17.30
N THR A 127 -9.00 -6.01 -18.37
CA THR A 127 -7.91 -6.14 -19.36
C THR A 127 -6.55 -5.69 -18.81
N PHE A 128 -6.50 -4.82 -17.81
CA PHE A 128 -5.23 -4.26 -17.32
C PHE A 128 -4.48 -5.23 -16.39
N SER A 129 -3.21 -5.46 -16.69
CA SER A 129 -2.28 -6.23 -15.84
C SER A 129 -1.28 -5.31 -15.12
N LEU A 130 -0.80 -5.72 -13.95
CA LEU A 130 0.16 -4.96 -13.15
C LEU A 130 1.50 -4.76 -13.90
N GLY A 131 1.67 -3.58 -14.50
CA GLY A 131 2.78 -3.28 -15.42
C GLY A 131 2.33 -2.64 -16.75
N ASP A 132 1.05 -2.73 -17.11
CA ASP A 132 0.52 -2.21 -18.39
C ASP A 132 0.48 -0.67 -18.44
N ARG A 133 0.48 0.02 -17.29
CA ARG A 133 0.44 1.50 -17.17
C ARG A 133 1.04 1.99 -15.84
N ILE A 134 1.43 3.26 -15.80
CA ILE A 134 1.83 3.96 -14.58
C ILE A 134 0.59 4.24 -13.74
N LEU A 135 0.62 3.84 -12.46
CA LEU A 135 -0.47 4.03 -11.50
C LEU A 135 -0.13 5.14 -10.51
N TYR A 136 -1.04 6.11 -10.32
CA TYR A 136 -0.84 7.28 -9.47
C TYR A 136 -2.19 7.91 -9.09
N LEU A 137 -2.19 8.71 -8.02
CA LEU A 137 -3.39 9.41 -7.57
C LEU A 137 -3.77 10.53 -8.55
N ARG A 138 -4.99 10.47 -9.08
CA ARG A 138 -5.55 11.47 -10.03
C ARG A 138 -7.07 11.50 -9.94
N TYR A 139 -7.69 12.50 -10.55
CA TYR A 139 -9.14 12.60 -10.69
C TYR A 139 -9.58 12.52 -12.17
N PRO A 140 -10.59 11.70 -12.54
CA PRO A 140 -11.13 10.59 -11.74
C PRO A 140 -10.01 9.59 -11.39
N PHE A 141 -10.23 8.82 -10.32
CA PHE A 141 -9.28 7.80 -9.85
C PHE A 141 -9.05 6.74 -10.92
N LEU A 142 -7.83 6.20 -10.97
CA LEU A 142 -7.56 5.01 -11.78
C LEU A 142 -8.24 3.81 -11.13
N HIS A 143 -8.88 2.97 -11.92
CA HIS A 143 -9.46 1.71 -11.47
C HIS A 143 -9.12 0.59 -12.46
N GLY A 144 -9.09 -0.65 -11.98
CA GLY A 144 -8.77 -1.82 -12.81
C GLY A 144 -8.23 -3.02 -12.04
N ALA A 145 -8.11 -4.17 -12.72
CA ALA A 145 -7.53 -5.38 -12.15
C ALA A 145 -6.03 -5.23 -11.82
N ASP A 146 -5.32 -4.32 -12.51
CA ASP A 146 -3.96 -3.93 -12.20
C ASP A 146 -3.85 -3.17 -10.86
N VAL A 147 -4.80 -2.30 -10.56
CA VAL A 147 -4.90 -1.62 -9.26
C VAL A 147 -5.24 -2.63 -8.16
N ALA A 148 -6.20 -3.53 -8.38
CA ALA A 148 -6.53 -4.58 -7.42
C ALA A 148 -5.32 -5.52 -7.15
N ALA A 149 -4.54 -5.84 -8.19
CA ALA A 149 -3.30 -6.60 -8.06
C ALA A 149 -2.21 -5.83 -7.29
N LEU A 150 -2.07 -4.52 -7.51
CA LEU A 150 -1.19 -3.64 -6.74
C LEU A 150 -1.58 -3.63 -5.26
N GLN A 151 -2.87 -3.40 -4.97
CA GLN A 151 -3.45 -3.41 -3.62
C GLN A 151 -3.22 -4.74 -2.91
N THR A 152 -3.47 -5.86 -3.60
CA THR A 152 -3.17 -7.23 -3.12
C THR A 152 -1.69 -7.37 -2.75
N ALA A 153 -0.79 -6.98 -3.64
CA ALA A 153 0.65 -7.09 -3.42
C ALA A 153 1.11 -6.21 -2.25
N LEU A 154 0.69 -4.95 -2.18
CA LEU A 154 1.03 -4.02 -1.11
C LEU A 154 0.54 -4.54 0.25
N ASN A 155 -0.74 -4.94 0.35
CA ASN A 155 -1.29 -5.52 1.57
C ASN A 155 -0.45 -6.71 2.04
N VAL A 156 -0.22 -7.73 1.19
CA VAL A 156 0.57 -8.93 1.54
C VAL A 156 2.03 -8.61 1.90
N LEU A 157 2.61 -7.56 1.32
CA LEU A 157 3.96 -7.08 1.65
C LEU A 157 4.02 -6.23 2.94
N GLY A 158 2.89 -5.97 3.61
CA GLY A 158 2.81 -5.23 4.87
C GLY A 158 2.44 -3.75 4.76
N PHE A 159 2.08 -3.29 3.56
CA PHE A 159 1.75 -1.90 3.23
C PHE A 159 0.24 -1.77 2.96
N PRO A 160 -0.56 -1.31 3.95
CA PRO A 160 -2.02 -1.35 3.87
C PRO A 160 -2.58 -0.30 2.91
N CYS A 161 -3.24 -0.72 1.85
CA CYS A 161 -4.00 0.19 0.99
C CYS A 161 -5.49 0.27 1.37
N GLY A 162 -5.96 -0.59 2.28
CA GLY A 162 -7.38 -0.78 2.61
C GLY A 162 -7.94 -2.08 2.04
N GLU A 163 -9.25 -2.11 1.83
CA GLU A 163 -9.90 -3.21 1.09
C GLU A 163 -9.48 -3.19 -0.38
N ILE A 164 -9.49 -4.35 -1.04
CA ILE A 164 -9.13 -4.45 -2.47
C ILE A 164 -10.38 -4.08 -3.29
N ASP A 165 -10.58 -2.79 -3.46
CA ASP A 165 -11.67 -2.21 -4.26
C ASP A 165 -11.29 -2.03 -5.75
N GLY A 166 -9.99 -2.17 -6.08
CA GLY A 166 -9.46 -1.93 -7.41
C GLY A 166 -9.42 -0.45 -7.79
N ILE A 167 -9.45 0.48 -6.83
CA ILE A 167 -9.45 1.94 -7.04
C ILE A 167 -8.19 2.58 -6.44
N PHE A 168 -7.45 3.33 -7.24
CA PHE A 168 -6.24 4.04 -6.80
C PHE A 168 -6.64 5.33 -6.08
N GLY A 169 -7.10 5.17 -4.84
CA GLY A 169 -7.40 6.26 -3.91
C GLY A 169 -6.20 6.67 -3.04
N PRO A 170 -6.36 7.68 -2.17
CA PRO A 170 -5.30 8.19 -1.31
C PRO A 170 -4.62 7.13 -0.42
N SER A 171 -5.39 6.16 0.10
CA SER A 171 -4.84 5.05 0.89
C SER A 171 -3.89 4.16 0.08
N THR A 172 -4.16 3.97 -1.21
CA THR A 172 -3.26 3.21 -2.12
C THR A 172 -2.01 4.02 -2.44
N GLU A 173 -2.13 5.34 -2.64
CA GLU A 173 -0.98 6.24 -2.79
C GLU A 173 -0.05 6.20 -1.56
N GLN A 174 -0.62 6.27 -0.35
CA GLN A 174 0.15 6.19 0.89
C GLN A 174 0.88 4.86 1.02
N ALA A 175 0.21 3.73 0.74
CA ALA A 175 0.84 2.41 0.76
C ALA A 175 2.00 2.31 -0.26
N VAL A 176 1.86 2.92 -1.44
CA VAL A 176 2.95 3.02 -2.43
C VAL A 176 4.12 3.83 -1.88
N ARG A 177 3.88 4.96 -1.20
CA ARG A 177 4.94 5.77 -0.57
C ARG A 177 5.67 5.02 0.54
N GLU A 178 4.95 4.34 1.43
CA GLU A 178 5.53 3.49 2.49
C GLU A 178 6.40 2.38 1.87
N PHE A 179 5.91 1.71 0.82
CA PHE A 179 6.67 0.69 0.08
C PHE A 179 7.94 1.27 -0.55
N GLN A 180 7.82 2.37 -1.32
CA GLN A 180 8.94 3.03 -2.00
C GLN A 180 10.05 3.41 -1.02
N PHE A 181 9.68 4.06 0.09
CA PHE A 181 10.61 4.44 1.15
C PHE A 181 11.35 3.21 1.71
N ASN A 182 10.61 2.13 2.02
CA ASN A 182 11.19 0.91 2.58
C ASN A 182 12.12 0.15 1.61
N VAL A 183 11.89 0.24 0.29
CA VAL A 183 12.79 -0.36 -0.73
C VAL A 183 13.88 0.59 -1.24
N GLY A 184 14.01 1.80 -0.69
CA GLY A 184 15.03 2.79 -1.06
C GLY A 184 14.76 3.52 -2.38
N LEU A 185 13.51 3.57 -2.83
CA LEU A 185 13.06 4.36 -3.98
C LEU A 185 12.55 5.75 -3.53
N PRO A 186 12.49 6.75 -4.44
CA PRO A 186 11.79 8.01 -4.17
C PRO A 186 10.32 7.75 -3.79
N ALA A 187 9.89 8.24 -2.63
CA ALA A 187 8.54 8.04 -2.09
C ALA A 187 7.54 9.07 -2.66
N ASP A 188 7.39 9.10 -3.99
CA ASP A 188 6.51 10.04 -4.69
C ASP A 188 5.02 9.61 -4.70
N GLY A 189 4.72 8.33 -4.46
CA GLY A 189 3.38 7.75 -4.54
C GLY A 189 2.99 7.27 -5.95
N VAL A 190 3.94 7.27 -6.88
CA VAL A 190 3.76 6.85 -8.27
C VAL A 190 4.27 5.42 -8.45
N ALA A 191 3.34 4.49 -8.67
CA ALA A 191 3.65 3.14 -9.11
C ALA A 191 3.97 3.13 -10.62
N GLY A 192 5.15 3.68 -10.96
CA GLY A 192 5.78 3.57 -12.27
C GLY A 192 6.74 2.39 -12.37
N ASP A 193 7.50 2.32 -13.48
CA ASP A 193 8.38 1.20 -13.84
C ASP A 193 9.26 0.66 -12.69
N GLU A 194 9.93 1.53 -11.93
CA GLU A 194 10.85 1.10 -10.86
C GLU A 194 10.10 0.47 -9.69
N THR A 195 9.04 1.14 -9.21
CA THR A 195 8.13 0.65 -8.17
C THR A 195 7.50 -0.69 -8.58
N LEU A 196 6.97 -0.79 -9.80
CA LEU A 196 6.33 -2.00 -10.32
C LEU A 196 7.33 -3.14 -10.49
N ARG A 197 8.55 -2.89 -10.99
CA ARG A 197 9.62 -3.89 -11.04
C ARG A 197 10.02 -4.37 -9.65
N ALA A 198 10.07 -3.50 -8.64
CA ALA A 198 10.36 -3.90 -7.26
C ALA A 198 9.28 -4.85 -6.72
N ILE A 199 7.99 -4.53 -6.92
CA ILE A 199 6.86 -5.39 -6.53
C ILE A 199 6.87 -6.72 -7.31
N GLN A 200 7.20 -6.71 -8.61
CA GLN A 200 7.29 -7.91 -9.44
C GLN A 200 8.45 -8.84 -9.05
N ARG A 201 9.60 -8.32 -8.59
CA ARG A 201 10.68 -9.16 -8.01
C ARG A 201 10.18 -9.93 -6.78
N LEU A 202 9.32 -9.30 -5.99
CA LEU A 202 8.69 -9.89 -4.80
C LEU A 202 7.45 -10.74 -5.12
N ARG A 203 7.13 -11.02 -6.40
CA ARG A 203 5.95 -11.81 -6.81
C ARG A 203 5.84 -13.17 -6.12
N HIS A 204 6.97 -13.85 -5.89
CA HIS A 204 7.02 -15.11 -5.15
C HIS A 204 6.62 -15.00 -3.67
N ALA A 205 6.70 -13.80 -3.08
CA ALA A 205 6.34 -13.53 -1.69
C ALA A 205 4.87 -13.17 -1.51
N TRP A 206 4.20 -12.62 -2.53
CA TRP A 206 2.79 -12.19 -2.44
C TRP A 206 1.79 -12.96 -3.31
N GLN A 207 2.22 -13.57 -4.43
CA GLN A 207 1.29 -14.25 -5.33
C GLN A 207 0.67 -15.50 -4.69
N GLY A 208 -0.66 -15.60 -4.74
CA GLY A 208 -1.41 -16.75 -4.21
C GLY A 208 -1.50 -16.80 -2.68
N ARG A 209 -1.05 -15.76 -1.97
CA ARG A 209 -1.30 -15.58 -0.54
C ARG A 209 -2.58 -14.80 -0.33
N ASP A 210 -3.24 -15.04 0.81
CA ASP A 210 -4.45 -14.32 1.19
C ASP A 210 -4.09 -12.89 1.66
N PRO A 211 -4.60 -11.84 0.97
CA PRO A 211 -4.34 -10.44 1.33
C PRO A 211 -5.07 -9.95 2.58
N ALA A 212 -5.94 -10.75 3.21
CA ALA A 212 -6.54 -10.45 4.50
C ALA A 212 -5.60 -10.74 5.69
N VAL A 213 -4.63 -11.66 5.53
CA VAL A 213 -3.72 -12.12 6.61
C VAL A 213 -2.84 -11.01 7.23
N PRO A 214 -2.43 -9.94 6.52
CA PRO A 214 -1.76 -8.78 7.11
C PRO A 214 -2.69 -7.85 7.91
N THR A 215 -4.02 -7.98 7.76
CA THR A 215 -5.00 -6.99 8.23
C THR A 215 -5.26 -7.05 9.75
N GLU A 216 -5.14 -8.22 10.38
CA GLU A 216 -5.34 -8.37 11.83
C GLU A 216 -4.31 -7.57 12.64
N LEU A 217 -3.08 -7.42 12.11
CA LEU A 217 -1.98 -6.64 12.71
C LEU A 217 -2.09 -5.11 12.54
N ARG A 218 -3.11 -4.59 11.84
CA ARG A 218 -3.31 -3.13 11.68
C ARG A 218 -4.75 -2.63 11.85
N ARG A 219 -5.80 -3.47 11.84
CA ARG A 219 -7.18 -2.99 12.10
C ARG A 219 -7.38 -2.41 13.50
N ALA A 220 -6.59 -2.84 14.47
CA ALA A 220 -6.62 -2.26 15.81
C ALA A 220 -6.03 -0.84 15.84
N SER A 221 -5.06 -0.49 14.99
CA SER A 221 -4.27 0.75 15.13
C SER A 221 -5.07 2.04 14.87
N VAL A 222 -6.09 2.04 14.02
CA VAL A 222 -6.90 3.25 13.73
C VAL A 222 -7.90 3.55 14.84
N ALA A 223 -8.56 2.51 15.37
CA ALA A 223 -9.40 2.65 16.57
C ALA A 223 -8.54 2.97 17.81
N ALA A 224 -7.34 2.40 17.88
CA ALA A 224 -6.37 2.69 18.93
C ALA A 224 -5.92 4.15 18.92
N ALA A 225 -5.62 4.72 17.75
CA ALA A 225 -5.18 6.11 17.62
C ALA A 225 -6.15 7.09 18.31
N SER A 226 -7.45 6.98 17.98
CA SER A 226 -8.49 7.83 18.61
C SER A 226 -8.69 7.55 20.10
N ALA A 227 -8.52 6.30 20.55
CA ALA A 227 -8.63 5.95 21.96
C ALA A 227 -7.43 6.40 22.81
N MET A 228 -6.28 6.70 22.18
CA MET A 228 -5.05 7.13 22.85
C MET A 228 -4.86 8.65 22.84
N THR A 229 -5.67 9.41 22.10
CA THR A 229 -5.52 10.87 21.95
C THR A 229 -5.57 11.57 23.31
N GLY A 230 -4.50 12.32 23.62
CA GLY A 230 -4.37 13.09 24.86
C GLY A 230 -4.10 12.25 26.13
N ARG A 231 -3.93 10.92 26.02
CA ARG A 231 -3.60 10.04 27.15
C ARG A 231 -2.09 9.94 27.38
N ALA A 232 -1.71 9.72 28.64
CA ALA A 232 -0.34 9.51 29.07
C ALA A 232 -0.12 8.06 29.54
N VAL A 233 0.90 7.37 29.00
CA VAL A 233 1.16 5.95 29.24
C VAL A 233 2.64 5.72 29.50
N ARG A 234 2.95 4.85 30.47
CA ARG A 234 4.31 4.33 30.69
C ARG A 234 4.36 2.83 30.40
N PHE A 235 5.37 2.41 29.65
CA PHE A 235 5.76 1.02 29.48
C PHE A 235 7.01 0.75 30.30
N GLU A 236 6.96 -0.21 31.20
CA GLU A 236 8.08 -0.60 32.04
C GLU A 236 8.56 -2.00 31.67
N TRP A 237 9.85 -2.28 31.85
CA TRP A 237 10.40 -3.62 31.74
C TRP A 237 10.98 -4.06 33.09
N ARG A 238 10.79 -5.33 33.43
CA ARG A 238 11.50 -5.98 34.54
C ARG A 238 12.69 -6.78 34.06
N ASP A 239 12.50 -7.48 32.96
CA ASP A 239 13.53 -8.27 32.31
C ASP A 239 14.19 -7.44 31.19
N ARG A 240 15.52 -7.48 31.13
CA ARG A 240 16.32 -6.69 30.18
C ARG A 240 16.00 -7.04 28.71
N SER A 241 15.53 -8.25 28.45
CA SER A 241 15.04 -8.74 27.16
C SER A 241 13.78 -8.01 26.68
N LEU A 242 12.91 -7.56 27.60
CA LEU A 242 11.65 -6.90 27.30
C LEU A 242 11.78 -5.38 27.09
N ARG A 243 12.93 -4.78 27.46
CA ARG A 243 13.21 -3.35 27.26
C ARG A 243 12.96 -2.89 25.81
N ALA A 244 13.48 -3.62 24.83
CA ALA A 244 13.32 -3.27 23.42
C ALA A 244 11.85 -3.33 22.94
N VAL A 245 11.02 -4.13 23.59
CA VAL A 245 9.57 -4.20 23.34
C VAL A 245 8.87 -2.96 23.91
N CYS A 246 9.22 -2.54 25.13
CA CYS A 246 8.67 -1.34 25.76
C CYS A 246 9.06 -0.06 25.01
N GLU A 247 10.33 0.07 24.61
CA GLU A 247 10.81 1.20 23.78
C GLU A 247 10.06 1.26 22.44
N ARG A 248 9.82 0.11 21.79
CA ARG A 248 9.01 0.03 20.55
C ARG A 248 7.55 0.39 20.78
N ALA A 249 6.93 -0.10 21.84
CA ALA A 249 5.54 0.22 22.18
C ALA A 249 5.36 1.73 22.43
N ALA A 250 6.28 2.36 23.15
CA ALA A 250 6.27 3.81 23.36
C ALA A 250 6.40 4.60 22.04
N ASN A 251 7.39 4.25 21.21
CA ASN A 251 7.61 4.88 19.91
C ASN A 251 6.40 4.69 18.97
N LEU A 252 5.78 3.51 18.99
CA LEU A 252 4.61 3.18 18.18
C LEU A 252 3.40 4.05 18.57
N VAL A 253 3.14 4.23 19.87
CA VAL A 253 2.07 5.13 20.34
C VAL A 253 2.34 6.58 19.96
N GLN A 254 3.57 7.08 20.15
CA GLN A 254 3.94 8.45 19.77
C GLN A 254 3.80 8.69 18.26
N ALA A 255 4.13 7.70 17.43
CA ALA A 255 4.04 7.81 15.97
C ALA A 255 2.60 7.70 15.42
N ILE A 256 1.73 6.95 16.10
CA ILE A 256 0.34 6.71 15.65
C ILE A 256 -0.62 7.81 16.12
N THR A 257 -0.36 8.44 17.27
CA THR A 257 -1.32 9.33 17.93
C THR A 257 -0.74 10.71 18.22
N GLU A 258 -1.20 11.72 17.46
CA GLU A 258 -0.90 13.12 17.76
C GLU A 258 -1.33 13.49 19.19
N GLY A 259 -0.37 13.97 19.99
CA GLY A 259 -0.62 14.42 21.36
C GLY A 259 -0.67 13.33 22.44
N ALA A 260 -0.52 12.04 22.11
CA ALA A 260 -0.32 11.01 23.13
C ALA A 260 1.07 11.12 23.78
N ARG A 261 1.16 10.86 25.09
CA ARG A 261 2.43 10.88 25.84
C ARG A 261 2.81 9.47 26.28
N ALA A 262 3.48 8.72 25.40
CA ALA A 262 4.00 7.40 25.75
C ALA A 262 5.49 7.46 26.10
N THR A 263 5.88 6.82 27.21
CA THR A 263 7.28 6.71 27.63
C THR A 263 7.65 5.26 27.94
N ALA A 264 8.92 4.91 27.78
CA ALA A 264 9.48 3.64 28.20
C ALA A 264 10.54 3.93 29.29
N ALA A 265 10.40 3.30 30.47
CA ALA A 265 11.22 3.61 31.65
C ALA A 265 11.49 2.37 32.52
N GLU A 266 12.46 2.48 33.43
CA GLU A 266 12.66 1.49 34.50
C GLU A 266 11.68 1.74 35.65
N PRO A 267 11.34 0.74 36.49
CA PRO A 267 10.28 0.85 37.50
C PRO A 267 10.54 1.83 38.67
N GLU A 268 11.66 2.56 38.64
CA GLU A 268 12.11 3.46 39.71
C GLU A 268 11.65 4.92 39.52
N ASP A 269 11.11 5.27 38.34
CA ASP A 269 10.62 6.62 38.03
C ASP A 269 9.24 6.91 38.69
N PRO A 270 8.99 8.14 39.20
CA PRO A 270 7.73 8.49 39.86
C PRO A 270 6.51 8.35 38.94
N ASP A 271 5.41 7.81 39.48
CA ASP A 271 4.15 7.47 38.78
C ASP A 271 3.29 8.70 38.37
N GLU A 272 3.75 9.92 38.64
CA GLU A 272 2.94 11.13 38.45
C GLU A 272 2.70 11.47 36.97
N GLY A 273 1.45 11.81 36.64
CA GLY A 273 1.07 12.35 35.33
C GLY A 273 0.71 11.32 34.25
N PHE A 274 0.55 10.04 34.60
CA PHE A 274 0.15 8.97 33.69
C PHE A 274 -1.31 8.50 33.93
N ASP A 275 -1.97 8.02 32.88
CA ASP A 275 -3.29 7.36 32.94
C ASP A 275 -3.16 5.86 33.25
N ALA A 276 -2.14 5.22 32.67
CA ALA A 276 -1.86 3.79 32.82
C ALA A 276 -0.36 3.49 32.79
N ILE A 277 0.03 2.43 33.51
CA ILE A 277 1.40 1.88 33.54
C ILE A 277 1.32 0.39 33.23
N VAL A 278 2.00 -0.05 32.17
CA VAL A 278 2.05 -1.44 31.73
C VAL A 278 3.46 -1.99 31.96
N ALA A 279 3.63 -2.83 32.98
CA ALA A 279 4.91 -3.44 33.31
C ALA A 279 5.05 -4.82 32.67
N LEU A 280 5.97 -4.97 31.71
CA LEU A 280 6.27 -6.22 31.04
C LEU A 280 7.27 -7.06 31.86
N ALA A 281 6.95 -8.34 32.04
CA ALA A 281 7.80 -9.29 32.75
C ALA A 281 7.70 -10.71 32.18
N ALA A 282 8.78 -11.50 32.27
CA ALA A 282 8.81 -12.90 31.86
C ALA A 282 8.12 -13.84 32.89
N ALA A 283 8.08 -13.43 34.16
CA ALA A 283 7.49 -14.19 35.25
C ALA A 283 6.71 -13.28 36.23
N ALA A 284 5.76 -13.88 36.96
CA ALA A 284 5.05 -13.18 38.04
C ALA A 284 6.02 -12.90 39.21
N GLY A 285 6.13 -11.63 39.61
CA GLY A 285 6.85 -11.21 40.80
C GLY A 285 5.98 -11.27 42.07
N ASP A 286 6.49 -10.73 43.17
CA ASP A 286 5.80 -10.72 44.48
C ASP A 286 4.81 -9.55 44.62
N ASP A 287 4.13 -9.21 43.52
CA ASP A 287 3.32 -8.01 43.31
C ASP A 287 1.90 -8.12 43.88
N LYS A 288 1.84 -8.19 45.21
CA LYS A 288 0.60 -8.39 45.97
C LYS A 288 -0.41 -7.27 45.70
N GLY A 289 -1.42 -7.58 44.89
CA GLY A 289 -2.57 -6.72 44.63
C GLY A 289 -2.63 -6.05 43.25
N LEU A 290 -1.60 -6.20 42.40
CA LEU A 290 -1.66 -5.69 41.03
C LEU A 290 -2.39 -6.66 40.09
N PRO A 291 -3.24 -6.18 39.17
CA PRO A 291 -3.80 -7.00 38.09
C PRO A 291 -2.70 -7.59 37.19
N VAL A 292 -2.83 -8.88 36.87
CA VAL A 292 -1.88 -9.61 36.02
C VAL A 292 -2.58 -10.15 34.79
N ALA A 293 -2.06 -9.83 33.61
CA ALA A 293 -2.51 -10.34 32.31
C ALA A 293 -1.41 -11.17 31.67
N ARG A 294 -1.73 -12.38 31.18
CA ARG A 294 -0.80 -13.23 30.42
C ARG A 294 -1.03 -13.09 28.93
N LEU A 295 0.01 -12.61 28.25
CA LEU A 295 0.10 -12.38 26.82
C LEU A 295 0.71 -13.61 26.14
N ASP A 296 0.17 -13.94 24.97
CA ASP A 296 0.53 -15.09 24.15
C ASP A 296 0.47 -14.63 22.67
N LEU A 297 1.60 -14.72 21.97
CA LEU A 297 1.70 -14.32 20.56
C LEU A 297 0.92 -15.22 19.61
N SER A 298 0.53 -16.42 20.05
CA SER A 298 -0.31 -17.35 19.27
C SER A 298 -1.81 -17.05 19.37
N ASP A 299 -2.25 -16.29 20.38
CA ASP A 299 -3.63 -15.83 20.54
C ASP A 299 -3.67 -14.36 21.01
N ALA A 300 -3.41 -13.47 20.06
CA ALA A 300 -3.38 -12.03 20.29
C ALA A 300 -4.74 -11.48 20.78
N ALA A 301 -5.86 -12.00 20.26
CA ALA A 301 -7.20 -11.54 20.62
C ALA A 301 -7.56 -11.86 22.09
N ARG A 302 -7.22 -13.06 22.58
CA ARG A 302 -7.38 -13.43 23.99
C ARG A 302 -6.44 -12.63 24.89
N SER A 303 -5.19 -12.43 24.43
CA SER A 303 -4.19 -11.63 25.15
C SER A 303 -4.64 -10.18 25.33
N ALA A 304 -5.16 -9.56 24.28
CA ALA A 304 -5.70 -8.21 24.31
C ALA A 304 -6.92 -8.09 25.25
N SER A 305 -7.82 -9.08 25.20
CA SER A 305 -8.97 -9.14 26.10
C SER A 305 -8.57 -9.26 27.57
N ARG A 306 -7.52 -10.04 27.89
CA ARG A 306 -6.97 -10.19 29.24
C ARG A 306 -6.35 -8.90 29.75
N LEU A 307 -5.50 -8.24 28.97
CA LEU A 307 -4.87 -6.98 29.36
C LEU A 307 -5.93 -5.88 29.53
N THR A 308 -6.94 -5.84 28.65
CA THR A 308 -8.11 -4.96 28.78
C THR A 308 -8.84 -5.16 30.12
N MET A 309 -9.14 -6.40 30.50
CA MET A 309 -9.80 -6.68 31.78
C MET A 309 -8.92 -6.34 32.98
N ALA A 310 -7.61 -6.62 32.89
CA ALA A 310 -6.67 -6.32 33.96
C ALA A 310 -6.54 -4.81 34.19
N LEU A 311 -6.39 -4.00 33.14
CA LEU A 311 -6.43 -2.54 33.20
C LEU A 311 -7.73 -2.00 33.79
N ALA A 312 -8.89 -2.56 33.38
CA ALA A 312 -10.19 -2.16 33.91
C ALA A 312 -10.39 -2.55 35.39
N SER A 313 -9.65 -3.55 35.90
CA SER A 313 -9.68 -3.99 37.30
C SER A 313 -8.69 -3.26 38.23
N ALA A 314 -7.88 -2.33 37.71
CA ALA A 314 -6.91 -1.60 38.51
C ALA A 314 -7.61 -0.59 39.46
N SER A 315 -7.45 -0.79 40.77
CA SER A 315 -8.11 -0.01 41.82
C SER A 315 -7.60 1.42 42.00
N HIS A 316 -6.49 1.78 41.37
CA HIS A 316 -5.78 3.05 41.55
C HIS A 316 -5.48 3.75 40.22
N ARG A 317 -5.16 5.06 40.29
CA ARG A 317 -4.74 5.88 39.16
C ARG A 317 -3.30 6.37 39.43
N PRO A 318 -2.34 6.21 38.49
CA PRO A 318 -2.45 5.50 37.20
C PRO A 318 -2.88 4.04 37.32
N ALA A 319 -3.59 3.54 36.30
CA ALA A 319 -3.99 2.14 36.23
C ALA A 319 -2.75 1.26 35.95
N ARG A 320 -2.21 0.61 36.98
CA ARG A 320 -1.01 -0.23 36.88
C ARG A 320 -1.36 -1.69 36.66
N VAL A 321 -0.74 -2.32 35.67
CA VAL A 321 -0.95 -3.72 35.28
C VAL A 321 0.37 -4.42 34.99
N ILE A 322 0.44 -5.72 35.29
CA ILE A 322 1.57 -6.58 34.93
C ILE A 322 1.21 -7.40 33.69
N ALA A 323 1.97 -7.23 32.62
CA ALA A 323 1.85 -7.95 31.37
C ALA A 323 2.92 -9.06 31.34
N LEU A 324 2.51 -10.30 31.63
CA LEU A 324 3.37 -11.46 31.54
C LEU A 324 3.49 -11.90 30.07
N ALA A 325 4.70 -11.88 29.53
CA ALA A 325 4.99 -12.30 28.16
C ALA A 325 6.26 -13.16 28.10
N ASP A 326 6.26 -14.18 27.26
CA ASP A 326 7.46 -15.00 27.03
C ASP A 326 8.59 -14.15 26.41
N GLU A 327 9.85 -14.51 26.68
CA GLU A 327 10.99 -13.78 26.11
C GLU A 327 11.01 -13.89 24.57
N PRO A 328 11.01 -12.76 23.84
CA PRO A 328 10.99 -12.76 22.39
C PRO A 328 12.33 -13.23 21.82
N ARG A 329 12.29 -14.19 20.89
CA ARG A 329 13.46 -14.89 20.36
C ARG A 329 14.16 -14.14 19.23
N ASN A 330 13.48 -13.16 18.64
CA ASN A 330 13.94 -12.42 17.47
C ASN A 330 13.24 -11.05 17.36
N GLU A 331 13.74 -10.24 16.42
CA GLU A 331 13.22 -8.91 16.07
C GLU A 331 11.72 -8.90 15.70
N GLU A 332 11.25 -9.94 15.02
CA GLU A 332 9.86 -10.05 14.58
C GLU A 332 8.90 -10.31 15.76
N GLU A 333 9.28 -11.19 16.69
CA GLU A 333 8.56 -11.44 17.94
C GLU A 333 8.53 -10.20 18.84
N MET A 334 9.64 -9.46 18.95
CA MET A 334 9.69 -8.18 19.67
C MET A 334 8.71 -7.16 19.08
N GLN A 335 8.65 -7.04 17.74
CA GLN A 335 7.73 -6.14 17.06
C GLN A 335 6.26 -6.58 17.24
N ARG A 336 5.96 -7.86 17.06
CA ARG A 336 4.60 -8.42 17.25
C ARG A 336 4.11 -8.23 18.69
N LEU A 337 4.97 -8.42 19.69
CA LEU A 337 4.61 -8.22 21.10
C LEU A 337 4.34 -6.75 21.42
N ALA A 338 5.14 -5.82 20.88
CA ALA A 338 4.92 -4.38 21.06
C ALA A 338 3.58 -3.92 20.46
N VAL A 339 3.23 -4.40 19.26
CA VAL A 339 1.93 -4.12 18.62
C VAL A 339 0.77 -4.66 19.47
N LEU A 340 0.85 -5.93 19.89
CA LEU A 340 -0.17 -6.58 20.72
C LEU A 340 -0.44 -5.80 22.02
N VAL A 341 0.61 -5.34 22.69
CA VAL A 341 0.50 -4.54 23.93
C VAL A 341 -0.21 -3.19 23.67
N VAL A 342 0.13 -2.49 22.59
CA VAL A 342 -0.46 -1.20 22.23
C VAL A 342 -1.93 -1.34 21.83
N ASP A 343 -2.26 -2.32 21.00
CA ASP A 343 -3.63 -2.61 20.57
C ASP A 343 -4.53 -2.96 21.76
N ALA A 344 -4.02 -3.79 22.66
CA ALA A 344 -4.71 -4.21 23.87
C ALA A 344 -4.98 -3.07 24.86
N LEU A 345 -4.00 -2.18 25.05
CA LEU A 345 -4.13 -0.98 25.87
C LEU A 345 -5.18 -0.02 25.30
N ALA A 346 -5.15 0.22 23.99
CA ALA A 346 -6.07 1.16 23.37
C ALA A 346 -7.51 0.62 23.29
N ALA A 347 -7.68 -0.70 23.13
CA ALA A 347 -8.97 -1.36 23.29
C ALA A 347 -9.55 -1.23 24.71
N ALA A 348 -8.69 -1.21 25.74
CA ALA A 348 -9.11 -0.96 27.12
C ALA A 348 -9.61 0.47 27.31
N PHE A 349 -8.85 1.45 26.80
CA PHE A 349 -9.22 2.86 26.85
C PHE A 349 -10.50 3.17 26.08
N GLY A 350 -10.67 2.63 24.87
CA GLY A 350 -11.89 2.82 24.06
C GLY A 350 -13.16 2.21 24.69
N ARG A 351 -13.03 1.30 25.66
CA ARG A 351 -14.17 0.82 26.47
C ARG A 351 -14.50 1.74 27.65
N ALA A 352 -13.50 2.40 28.24
CA ALA A 352 -13.70 3.30 29.38
C ALA A 352 -14.49 4.57 29.01
N ASP A 353 -14.41 5.02 27.75
CA ASP A 353 -15.09 6.24 27.27
C ASP A 353 -16.52 6.00 26.75
N ARG A 354 -17.01 4.75 26.74
CA ARG A 354 -18.41 4.47 26.39
C ARG A 354 -19.31 4.72 27.60
N PRO A 355 -20.30 5.63 27.54
CA PRO A 355 -21.29 5.73 28.60
C PRO A 355 -22.07 4.41 28.70
N VAL A 356 -22.26 3.93 29.91
CA VAL A 356 -23.15 2.80 30.20
C VAL A 356 -24.58 3.31 29.96
N VAL A 357 -25.27 2.70 28.99
CA VAL A 357 -26.67 2.96 28.63
C VAL A 357 -27.58 1.99 29.37
#